data_AF-A0A6M6BJ47-F1
#
_entry.id   AF-A0A6M6BJ47-F1
#
_cell.length_a   1.000
_cell.length_b   1.000
_cell.length_c   1.000
_cell.angle_alpha   90.00
_cell.angle_beta   90.00
_cell.angle_gamma   90.00
#
_symmetry.space_group_name_H-M   'P 1'
#
loop_
_entity.id
_entity.type
_entity.pdbx_description
1 polymer ?
#
loop_
_entity_poly.entity_id
_entity_poly.type
_entity_poly.pdbx_seq_one_letter_code
_entity_poly.pdbx_strand_id
1 'polypeptide(L)'
;MSPGTTSQAGCWYAACLYAAGPGWAVVRDVAQPGTIPGGPGLYQQEAAPGAYATHELAQAAAEQLNRPALLRLRPADRYGELPPPADDYHPHPWDLQEPLPVYSHA
;
A
#
# COMPACT_ATOMS: atom_id res chain seq x y z
N MET A 1 -27.88 -20.73 1.95
CA MET A 1 -26.64 -20.03 1.57
C MET A 1 -26.90 -18.55 1.72
N SER A 2 -26.57 -17.96 2.87
CA SER A 2 -26.63 -16.51 3.05
C SER A 2 -25.33 -15.91 2.52
N PRO A 3 -25.36 -14.81 1.76
CA PRO A 3 -24.13 -14.16 1.32
C PRO A 3 -23.36 -13.76 2.59
N GLY A 4 -22.19 -14.38 2.76
CA GLY A 4 -21.30 -14.13 3.89
C GLY A 4 -21.04 -12.65 3.96
N THR A 5 -21.42 -12.06 5.09
CA THR A 5 -21.13 -10.70 5.49
C THR A 5 -19.60 -10.54 5.45
N THR A 6 -19.08 -10.03 4.34
CA THR A 6 -17.71 -9.55 4.29
C THR A 6 -17.60 -8.50 5.39
N SER A 7 -16.73 -8.74 6.36
CA SER A 7 -16.58 -7.86 7.51
C SER A 7 -16.26 -6.44 7.01
N GLN A 8 -17.25 -5.56 7.04
CA GLN A 8 -17.17 -4.16 6.59
C GLN A 8 -16.39 -3.30 7.60
N ALA A 9 -16.06 -3.89 8.76
CA ALA A 9 -15.28 -3.26 9.80
C ALA A 9 -13.88 -2.89 9.28
N GLY A 10 -13.55 -1.60 9.40
CA GLY A 10 -12.30 -1.01 8.93
C GLY A 10 -12.31 -0.47 7.49
N CYS A 11 -13.34 -0.76 6.69
CA CYS A 11 -13.48 -0.22 5.34
C CYS A 11 -14.23 1.11 5.34
N TRP A 12 -13.80 2.03 4.48
CA TRP A 12 -14.52 3.28 4.21
C TRP A 12 -15.70 3.05 3.27
N TYR A 13 -16.85 3.68 3.53
CA TYR A 13 -18.03 3.60 2.68
C TYR A 13 -18.80 4.94 2.66
N ALA A 14 -19.55 5.17 1.59
CA ALA A 14 -20.39 6.36 1.46
C ALA A 14 -21.60 6.28 2.40
N ALA A 15 -21.90 7.40 3.08
CA ALA A 15 -23.04 7.53 3.97
C ALA A 15 -23.70 8.92 3.82
N CYS A 16 -25.01 8.99 4.02
CA CYS A 16 -25.75 10.25 3.97
C CYS A 16 -25.48 11.11 5.21
N LEU A 17 -25.32 12.43 5.00
CA LEU A 17 -25.04 13.43 6.04
C LEU A 17 -26.33 13.94 6.72
N TYR A 18 -27.19 13.04 7.22
CA TYR A 18 -28.52 13.43 7.71
C TYR A 18 -28.52 14.45 8.87
N ALA A 19 -27.45 14.53 9.66
CA ALA A 19 -27.37 15.43 10.81
C ALA A 19 -27.00 16.90 10.46
N ALA A 20 -26.40 17.15 9.29
CA ALA A 20 -25.90 18.49 8.91
C ALA A 20 -26.57 19.09 7.67
N GLY A 21 -27.42 18.33 6.97
CA GLY A 21 -28.15 18.78 5.78
C GLY A 21 -28.13 17.75 4.64
N PRO A 22 -28.69 18.08 3.46
CA PRO A 22 -28.59 17.19 2.30
C PRO A 22 -27.13 17.11 1.83
N GLY A 23 -26.56 15.91 1.86
CA GLY A 23 -25.18 15.67 1.43
C GLY A 23 -24.73 14.25 1.72
N TRP A 24 -23.51 13.94 1.29
CA TRP A 24 -22.87 12.64 1.48
C TRP A 24 -21.53 12.81 2.17
N ALA A 25 -21.14 11.85 2.99
CA ALA A 25 -19.85 11.76 3.64
C ALA A 25 -19.27 10.35 3.41
N VAL A 26 -18.03 10.18 3.83
CA VAL A 26 -17.39 8.87 3.87
C VAL A 26 -17.13 8.53 5.33
N VAL A 27 -17.53 7.34 5.76
CA VAL A 27 -17.39 6.87 7.14
C VAL A 27 -16.79 5.47 7.14
N ARG A 28 -16.20 5.06 8.26
CA ARG A 28 -15.77 3.68 8.50
C ARG A 28 -16.19 3.22 9.88
N ASP A 29 -16.40 1.92 10.02
CA ASP A 29 -16.65 1.30 11.32
C ASP A 29 -15.32 0.97 12.00
N VAL A 30 -15.09 1.53 13.18
CA VAL A 30 -13.91 1.28 14.01
C VAL A 30 -14.28 0.29 15.11
N ALA A 31 -13.60 -0.86 15.11
CA ALA A 31 -13.70 -1.83 16.19
C ALA A 31 -13.06 -1.26 17.46
N GLN A 32 -13.81 -1.20 18.56
CA GLN A 32 -13.26 -0.84 19.85
C GLN A 32 -12.39 -1.98 20.41
N PRO A 33 -11.40 -1.67 21.27
CA PRO A 33 -10.65 -2.71 21.99
C PRO A 33 -11.59 -3.70 22.68
N GLY A 34 -11.44 -4.99 22.38
CA GLY A 34 -12.31 -6.06 22.91
C GLY A 34 -13.52 -6.41 22.03
N THR A 35 -13.69 -5.78 20.86
CA THR A 35 -14.72 -6.14 19.87
C THR A 35 -14.15 -6.89 18.68
N ILE A 36 -14.94 -7.80 18.10
CA ILE A 36 -14.57 -8.56 16.91
C ILE A 36 -15.09 -7.80 15.67
N PRO A 37 -14.23 -7.46 14.69
CA PRO A 37 -14.65 -6.85 13.43
C PRO A 37 -15.74 -7.68 12.73
N GLY A 38 -16.95 -7.12 12.58
CA GLY A 38 -18.10 -7.79 11.96
C GLY A 38 -18.93 -8.69 12.90
N GLY A 39 -18.61 -8.74 14.19
CA GLY A 39 -19.42 -9.41 15.23
C GLY A 39 -20.50 -8.51 15.86
N PRO A 40 -21.38 -9.04 16.70
CA PRO A 40 -22.25 -8.21 17.53
C PRO A 40 -21.41 -7.38 18.52
N GLY A 41 -21.46 -6.04 18.41
CA GLY A 41 -20.67 -5.12 19.22
C GLY A 41 -21.00 -3.65 18.96
N LEU A 42 -20.57 -2.76 19.85
CA LEU A 42 -20.69 -1.30 19.67
C LEU A 42 -19.60 -0.81 18.72
N TYR A 43 -20.00 -0.49 17.49
CA TYR A 43 -19.12 0.16 16.52
C TYR A 43 -19.13 1.67 16.73
N GLN A 44 -17.96 2.29 16.71
CA GLN A 44 -17.87 3.74 16.52
C GLN A 44 -17.71 4.01 15.04
N GLN A 45 -18.48 4.97 14.51
CA GLN A 45 -18.28 5.46 13.16
C GLN A 45 -17.28 6.61 13.19
N GLU A 46 -16.23 6.50 12.39
CA GLU A 46 -15.28 7.57 12.15
C GLU A 46 -15.59 8.20 10.79
N ALA A 47 -15.75 9.52 10.77
CA ALA A 47 -15.97 10.26 9.53
C ALA A 47 -14.65 10.69 8.89
N ALA A 48 -14.55 10.52 7.58
CA ALA A 48 -13.47 11.09 6.78
C ALA A 48 -13.65 12.61 6.68
N PRO A 49 -12.56 13.36 6.46
CA PRO A 49 -12.66 14.79 6.20
C PRO A 49 -13.40 15.06 4.89
N GLY A 50 -14.36 15.98 4.92
CA GLY A 50 -15.07 16.48 3.75
C GLY A 50 -16.54 16.05 3.65
N ALA A 51 -17.25 16.71 2.74
CA ALA A 51 -18.63 16.41 2.37
C ALA A 51 -18.74 16.44 0.85
N TYR A 52 -19.61 15.59 0.32
CA TYR A 52 -19.79 15.36 -1.11
C TYR A 52 -21.24 15.67 -1.50
N ALA A 53 -21.41 16.27 -2.68
CA ALA A 53 -22.72 16.64 -3.18
C ALA A 53 -23.55 15.42 -3.60
N THR A 54 -22.89 14.36 -4.09
CA THR A 54 -23.57 13.15 -4.60
C THR A 54 -22.97 11.88 -4.01
N HIS A 55 -23.76 10.80 -4.09
CA HIS A 55 -23.36 9.47 -3.66
C HIS A 55 -22.13 8.98 -4.44
N GLU A 56 -22.09 9.19 -5.75
CA GLU A 56 -21.02 8.70 -6.62
C GLU A 56 -19.67 9.32 -6.26
N LEU A 57 -19.66 10.60 -5.90
CA LEU A 57 -18.44 11.28 -5.46
C LEU A 57 -17.97 10.75 -4.10
N ALA A 58 -18.89 10.51 -3.16
CA ALA A 58 -18.54 9.90 -1.88
C ALA A 58 -18.04 8.46 -2.05
N GLN A 59 -18.65 7.69 -2.95
CA GLN A 59 -18.25 6.32 -3.26
C GLN A 59 -16.86 6.29 -3.88
N ALA A 60 -16.56 7.15 -4.86
CA ALA A 60 -15.23 7.25 -5.46
C ALA A 60 -14.16 7.64 -4.41
N ALA A 61 -14.49 8.53 -3.48
CA ALA A 61 -13.61 8.90 -2.38
C ALA A 61 -13.38 7.73 -1.41
N ALA A 62 -14.43 6.98 -1.06
CA ALA A 62 -14.33 5.78 -0.23
C ALA A 62 -13.43 4.72 -0.90
N GLU A 63 -13.59 4.49 -2.20
CA GLU A 63 -12.73 3.59 -2.97
C GLU A 63 -11.27 4.02 -2.97
N GLN A 64 -11.01 5.33 -3.11
CA GLN A 64 -9.65 5.86 -3.02
C GLN A 64 -9.04 5.65 -1.64
N LEU A 65 -9.80 5.84 -0.56
CA LEU A 65 -9.34 5.60 0.81
C LEU A 65 -9.11 4.11 1.11
N ASN A 66 -9.85 3.23 0.45
CA ASN A 66 -9.69 1.78 0.57
C ASN A 66 -8.59 1.22 -0.34
N ARG A 67 -8.02 2.00 -1.26
CA ARG A 67 -6.93 1.49 -2.11
C ARG A 67 -5.76 1.05 -1.24
N PRO A 68 -5.23 -0.16 -1.45
CA PRO A 68 -4.01 -0.56 -0.77
C PRO A 68 -2.93 0.47 -1.11
N ALA A 69 -2.27 1.01 -0.08
CA ALA A 69 -1.09 1.81 -0.31
C ALA A 69 -0.15 0.97 -1.18
N LEU A 70 0.14 1.42 -2.40
CA LEU A 70 1.13 0.77 -3.24
C LEU A 70 2.37 0.61 -2.39
N LEU A 71 2.72 -0.63 -2.06
CA LEU A 71 3.90 -0.96 -1.27
C LEU A 71 5.04 -0.23 -1.98
N ARG A 72 5.58 0.82 -1.35
CA ARG A 72 6.73 1.54 -1.89
C ARG A 72 7.91 0.59 -1.76
N LEU A 73 8.07 -0.29 -2.75
CA LEU A 73 9.20 -1.19 -2.88
C LEU A 73 10.46 -0.32 -2.82
N ARG A 74 11.37 -0.65 -1.90
CA ARG A 74 12.63 0.07 -1.80
C ARG A 74 13.40 -0.17 -3.10
N PRO A 75 14.33 0.70 -3.50
CA PRO A 75 15.19 0.46 -4.66
C PRO A 75 15.87 -0.93 -4.62
N ALA A 76 16.23 -1.39 -3.42
CA ALA A 76 16.78 -2.72 -3.18
C ALA A 76 15.79 -3.89 -3.40
N ASP A 77 14.49 -3.63 -3.53
CA ASP A 77 13.50 -4.66 -3.79
C ASP A 77 13.19 -4.79 -5.32
N ARG A 78 13.86 -4.00 -6.17
CA ARG A 78 13.67 -3.95 -7.65
C ARG A 78 14.74 -4.67 -8.46
N TYR A 79 15.48 -5.62 -7.87
CA TYR A 79 16.56 -6.33 -8.58
C TYR A 79 16.10 -7.06 -9.86
N GLY A 80 14.82 -7.43 -9.97
CA GLY A 80 14.25 -8.05 -11.17
C GLY A 80 14.00 -7.09 -12.35
N GLU A 81 14.13 -5.77 -12.14
CA GLU A 81 13.98 -4.74 -13.16
C GLU A 81 15.33 -4.26 -13.72
N LEU A 82 16.45 -4.75 -13.17
CA LEU A 82 17.77 -4.38 -13.66
C LEU A 82 17.99 -4.96 -15.06
N PRO A 83 18.61 -4.18 -15.98
CA PRO A 83 19.00 -4.72 -17.27
C PRO A 83 19.95 -5.90 -17.06
N PRO A 84 19.91 -6.91 -17.96
CA PRO A 84 20.86 -8.01 -17.92
C PRO A 84 22.29 -7.44 -17.92
N PRO A 85 23.23 -8.09 -17.19
CA PRO A 85 24.62 -7.67 -17.22
C PRO A 85 25.09 -7.65 -18.67
N ALA A 86 25.87 -6.63 -19.03
CA ALA A 86 26.46 -6.56 -20.36
C ALA A 86 27.33 -7.81 -20.60
N ASP A 87 27.17 -8.45 -21.76
CA ASP A 87 27.96 -9.62 -22.15
C ASP A 87 29.44 -9.28 -22.41
N ASP A 88 29.76 -7.99 -22.52
CA ASP A 88 31.10 -7.49 -22.70
C ASP A 88 31.84 -7.48 -21.35
N TYR A 89 32.50 -8.60 -21.04
CA TYR A 89 33.44 -8.67 -19.92
C TYR A 89 34.63 -7.73 -20.19
N HIS A 90 34.69 -6.63 -19.46
CA HIS A 90 35.89 -5.80 -19.36
C HIS A 90 36.68 -6.22 -18.12
N PRO A 91 37.94 -6.68 -18.27
CA PRO A 91 38.77 -7.00 -17.12
C PRO A 91 38.95 -5.76 -16.25
N HIS A 92 38.90 -5.95 -14.93
CA HIS A 92 39.09 -4.85 -14.00
C HIS A 92 40.55 -4.35 -14.16
N PRO A 93 40.82 -3.04 -14.05
CA PRO A 93 42.18 -2.51 -14.21
C PRO A 93 43.25 -3.13 -13.27
N TRP A 94 42.84 -3.85 -12.22
CA TRP A 94 43.73 -4.60 -11.31
C TRP A 94 44.06 -6.01 -11.82
N ASP A 95 43.26 -6.56 -12.75
CA ASP A 95 43.49 -7.86 -13.39
C ASP A 95 44.58 -7.78 -14.48
N LEU A 96 45.01 -6.57 -14.84
CA LEU A 96 45.99 -6.29 -15.90
C LEU A 96 47.43 -6.20 -15.38
N GLN A 97 47.70 -6.53 -14.10
CA GLN A 97 49.06 -6.52 -13.59
C GLN A 97 49.83 -7.75 -14.13
N GLU A 98 50.70 -7.50 -15.10
CA GLU A 98 51.70 -8.47 -15.56
C GLU A 98 52.46 -9.07 -14.37
N PRO A 99 52.82 -10.37 -14.41
CA PRO A 99 53.53 -11.01 -13.32
C PRO A 99 54.84 -10.27 -13.03
N LEU A 100 55.00 -9.81 -11.79
CA LEU A 100 56.24 -9.18 -11.33
C LEU A 100 57.43 -10.13 -11.59
N PRO A 101 58.58 -9.64 -12.10
CA PRO A 101 59.73 -10.49 -12.35
C PRO A 101 60.24 -11.07 -11.03
N VAL A 102 60.35 -12.40 -11.00
CA VAL A 102 60.92 -13.15 -9.88
C VAL A 102 62.41 -12.79 -9.79
N TYR A 103 62.79 -11.98 -8.80
CA TYR A 103 64.19 -11.79 -8.46
C TYR A 103 64.71 -13.04 -7.76
N SER A 104 65.46 -13.87 -8.49
CA SER A 104 66.27 -14.95 -7.90
C SER A 104 67.49 -14.34 -7.21
N HIS A 105 67.54 -14.43 -5.88
CA HIS A 105 68.77 -14.20 -5.13
C HIS A 105 69.68 -15.44 -5.29
N ALA A 106 70.88 -15.21 -5.83
CA ALA A 106 72.00 -16.14 -5.78
C ALA A 106 72.78 -15.96 -4.46
#